data_AF-A0A1T4TP44-F1
#
_entry.id   AF-A0A1T4TP44-F1
#
_cell.length_a   1.000
_cell.length_b   1.000
_cell.length_c   1.000
_cell.angle_alpha   90.00
_cell.angle_beta   90.00
_cell.angle_gamma   90.00
#
_symmetry.space_group_name_H-M   'P 1'
#
loop_
_entity.id
_entity.type
_entity.pdbx_description
1 polymer ?
#
loop_
_entity_poly.entity_id
_entity_poly.type
_entity_poly.pdbx_seq_one_letter_code
_entity_poly.pdbx_strand_id
1 'polypeptide(L)'
;MMVDIEINSAKDMDVLKTYNTDEIDTLNLYIYASVSLKFIPKLKNLKSLLIAGSVKDLSPVSQCKSLTTLMISNKGAVNTLDFLQELSLETLKLESFTSKIDHLTFPVLPSLRNVEISGVAKINDLAFLEDFSAIEKISLFELNAQRLFDFSTLHQLKELRLTNMFHLKALSELATVNAPAKIYIREFYINRKIKNDKKEALLKVLPELKQLDVIELSINQEKFSKDDLLGMLRQ
;
A
#
# COMPACT_ATOMS: atom_id res chain seq x y z
N MET A 1 19.93 -1.65 14.88
CA MET A 1 19.63 -0.45 15.69
C MET A 1 18.64 0.43 14.93
N MET A 2 17.60 0.90 15.63
CA MET A 2 16.62 1.85 15.12
C MET A 2 17.02 3.29 15.45
N VAL A 3 16.89 4.18 14.48
CA VAL A 3 17.12 5.63 14.64
C VAL A 3 15.95 6.40 14.07
N ASP A 4 15.44 7.35 14.83
CA ASP A 4 14.42 8.31 14.42
C ASP A 4 15.04 9.70 14.28
N ILE A 5 14.75 10.41 13.19
CA ILE A 5 15.27 11.76 12.96
C ILE A 5 14.14 12.67 12.49
N GLU A 6 13.91 13.74 13.25
CA GLU A 6 13.11 14.87 12.81
C GLU A 6 14.01 15.91 12.14
N ILE A 7 13.74 16.23 10.88
CA ILE A 7 14.57 17.08 10.04
C ILE A 7 13.84 18.40 9.80
N ASN A 8 14.13 19.37 10.66
CA ASN A 8 13.74 20.77 10.56
C ASN A 8 14.82 21.60 9.85
N SER A 9 16.05 21.11 9.78
CA SER A 9 17.18 21.70 9.08
C SER A 9 18.21 20.64 8.67
N ALA A 10 19.14 21.00 7.77
CA ALA A 10 20.20 20.08 7.37
C ALA A 10 21.13 19.65 8.53
N LYS A 11 21.19 20.42 9.63
CA LYS A 11 22.02 20.11 10.80
C LYS A 11 21.47 18.96 11.64
N ASP A 12 20.18 18.67 11.55
CA ASP A 12 19.57 17.60 12.35
C ASP A 12 20.12 16.21 11.94
N MET A 13 20.66 16.12 10.72
CA MET A 13 21.38 14.95 10.23
C MET A 13 22.71 14.69 10.94
N ASP A 14 23.27 15.68 11.65
CA ASP A 14 24.54 15.52 12.37
C ASP A 14 24.43 14.50 13.50
N VAL A 15 23.21 14.17 13.95
CA VAL A 15 22.98 13.06 14.89
C VAL A 15 23.53 11.73 14.35
N LEU A 16 23.55 11.53 13.02
CA LEU A 16 24.16 10.33 12.44
C LEU A 16 25.67 10.21 12.68
N LYS A 17 26.35 11.32 12.98
CA LYS A 17 27.79 11.30 13.31
C LYS A 17 28.06 10.68 14.68
N THR A 18 27.05 10.60 15.56
CA THR A 18 27.18 9.98 16.88
C THR A 18 26.91 8.49 16.87
N TYR A 19 26.42 7.95 15.75
CA TYR A 19 26.11 6.53 15.60
C TYR A 19 27.15 5.81 14.76
N ASN A 20 27.37 4.53 15.06
CA ASN A 20 28.00 3.62 14.12
C ASN A 20 26.98 3.30 13.01
N THR A 21 27.24 3.77 11.79
CA THR A 21 26.32 3.61 10.66
C THR A 21 26.10 2.15 10.25
N ASP A 22 27.05 1.27 10.57
CA ASP A 22 26.93 -0.16 10.27
C ASP A 22 25.96 -0.87 11.25
N GLU A 23 25.61 -0.25 12.38
CA GLU A 23 24.63 -0.81 13.32
C GLU A 23 23.19 -0.40 13.00
N ILE A 24 23.00 0.64 12.17
CA ILE A 24 21.69 1.14 11.79
C ILE A 24 21.04 0.17 10.81
N ASP A 25 19.99 -0.51 11.25
CA ASP A 25 19.17 -1.42 10.45
C ASP A 25 17.76 -0.85 10.18
N THR A 26 17.33 0.14 10.97
CA THR A 26 16.06 0.83 10.80
C THR A 26 16.27 2.33 10.92
N LEU A 27 15.75 3.08 9.95
CA LEU A 27 15.81 4.54 9.95
C LEU A 27 14.43 5.12 9.64
N ASN A 28 13.95 6.00 10.50
CA ASN A 28 12.74 6.77 10.24
C ASN A 28 13.08 8.25 10.12
N LEU A 29 12.68 8.86 9.00
CA LEU A 29 12.93 10.25 8.68
C LEU A 29 11.62 11.02 8.63
N TYR A 30 11.47 12.02 9.50
CA TYR A 30 10.35 12.94 9.53
C TYR A 30 10.83 14.30 9.04
N ILE A 31 10.54 14.63 7.78
CA ILE A 31 11.15 15.70 7.01
C ILE A 31 10.19 16.89 6.91
N TYR A 32 10.52 17.96 7.63
CA TYR A 32 9.79 19.24 7.61
C TYR A 32 10.51 20.31 6.78
N ALA A 33 11.79 20.12 6.49
CA ALA A 33 12.60 20.97 5.60
C ALA A 33 13.29 20.17 4.50
N SER A 34 13.65 20.83 3.39
CA SER A 34 14.29 20.14 2.26
C SER A 34 15.63 19.51 2.68
N VAL A 35 15.76 18.20 2.45
CA VAL A 35 16.97 17.43 2.75
C VAL A 35 17.35 16.55 1.57
N SER A 36 18.65 16.33 1.40
CA SER A 36 19.20 15.39 0.43
C SER A 36 19.34 14.01 1.07
N LEU A 37 18.87 12.96 0.39
CA LEU A 37 18.97 11.57 0.87
C LEU A 37 20.29 10.88 0.49
N LYS A 38 21.28 11.61 -0.05
CA LYS A 38 22.57 11.04 -0.49
C LYS A 38 23.39 10.36 0.60
N PHE A 39 23.02 10.50 1.86
CA PHE A 39 23.67 9.82 2.98
C PHE A 39 23.14 8.39 3.20
N ILE A 40 21.90 8.08 2.81
CA ILE A 40 21.27 6.78 3.07
C ILE A 40 22.11 5.60 2.54
N PRO A 41 22.74 5.66 1.35
CA PRO A 41 23.61 4.57 0.87
C PRO A 41 24.78 4.20 1.79
N LYS A 42 25.16 5.07 2.74
CA LYS A 42 26.21 4.78 3.73
C LYS A 42 25.75 3.81 4.81
N LEU A 43 24.44 3.63 4.97
CA LEU A 43 23.82 2.73 5.95
C LEU A 43 23.72 1.33 5.34
N LYS A 44 24.85 0.62 5.28
CA LYS A 44 24.99 -0.65 4.52
C LYS A 44 24.05 -1.75 5.01
N ASN A 45 23.71 -1.72 6.30
CA ASN A 45 22.87 -2.72 6.95
C ASN A 45 21.41 -2.27 7.10
N LEU A 46 21.01 -1.18 6.45
CA LEU A 46 19.65 -0.66 6.50
C LEU A 46 18.66 -1.65 5.87
N LYS A 47 17.76 -2.19 6.69
CA LYS A 47 16.71 -3.14 6.30
C LYS A 47 15.34 -2.49 6.22
N SER A 48 15.09 -1.48 7.05
CA SER A 48 13.81 -0.76 7.11
C SER A 48 14.02 0.75 7.03
N LEU A 49 13.26 1.39 6.14
CA LEU A 49 13.31 2.84 5.92
C LEU A 49 11.92 3.43 5.87
N LEU A 50 11.65 4.41 6.74
CA LEU A 50 10.49 5.29 6.68
C LEU A 50 10.94 6.68 6.24
N ILE A 51 10.27 7.22 5.24
CA ILE A 51 10.43 8.62 4.80
C ILE A 51 9.06 9.29 4.84
N ALA A 52 8.86 10.23 5.77
CA ALA A 52 7.65 11.03 5.87
C ALA A 52 8.00 12.50 5.66
N GLY A 53 7.38 13.18 4.70
CA GLY A 53 7.65 14.60 4.41
C GLY A 53 7.65 14.93 2.93
N SER A 54 8.37 15.98 2.52
CA SER A 54 8.47 16.37 1.10
C SER A 54 9.87 16.10 0.57
N VAL A 55 10.03 15.02 -0.19
CA VAL A 55 11.29 14.61 -0.80
C VAL A 55 11.18 14.67 -2.32
N LYS A 56 12.11 15.39 -2.96
CA LYS A 56 12.15 15.54 -4.42
C LYS A 56 12.89 14.41 -5.13
N ASP A 57 13.92 13.86 -4.49
CA ASP A 57 14.80 12.86 -5.06
C ASP A 57 14.91 11.65 -4.13
N LEU A 58 14.27 10.55 -4.53
CA LEU A 58 14.31 9.26 -3.86
C LEU A 58 15.36 8.32 -4.47
N SER A 59 16.04 8.72 -5.55
CA SER A 59 17.03 7.87 -6.23
C SER A 59 18.16 7.34 -5.34
N PRO A 60 18.62 8.03 -4.27
CA PRO A 60 19.63 7.45 -3.37
C PRO A 60 19.18 6.14 -2.70
N VAL A 61 17.88 5.92 -2.53
CA VAL A 61 17.35 4.70 -1.90
C VAL A 61 17.67 3.44 -2.74
N SER A 62 17.84 3.58 -4.06
CA SER A 62 18.18 2.47 -4.97
C SER A 62 19.47 1.72 -4.63
N GLN A 63 20.35 2.34 -3.83
CA GLN A 63 21.65 1.78 -3.44
C GLN A 63 21.58 0.96 -2.15
N CYS A 64 20.44 0.97 -1.44
CA CYS A 64 20.27 0.27 -0.17
C CYS A 64 19.92 -1.21 -0.41
N LYS A 65 20.90 -2.01 -0.82
CA LYS A 65 20.68 -3.42 -1.24
C LYS A 65 20.17 -4.36 -0.15
N SER A 66 20.37 -3.99 1.12
CA SER A 66 19.86 -4.73 2.28
C SER A 66 18.40 -4.39 2.63
N LEU A 67 17.81 -3.39 1.96
CA LEU A 67 16.49 -2.87 2.29
C LEU A 67 15.41 -3.87 1.89
N THR A 68 14.60 -4.30 2.86
CA THR A 68 13.47 -5.21 2.66
C THR A 68 12.12 -4.54 2.94
N THR A 69 12.12 -3.46 3.73
CA THR A 69 10.91 -2.70 4.07
C THR A 69 11.10 -1.22 3.76
N LEU A 70 10.18 -0.68 2.96
CA LEU A 70 10.18 0.74 2.61
C LEU A 70 8.79 1.32 2.83
N MET A 71 8.72 2.39 3.63
CA MET A 71 7.52 3.19 3.81
C MET A 71 7.79 4.63 3.37
N ILE A 72 6.94 5.14 2.51
CA ILE A 72 7.04 6.50 1.99
C ILE A 72 5.70 7.21 2.20
N SER A 73 5.72 8.28 2.98
CA SER A 73 4.63 9.25 3.12
C SER A 73 5.10 10.57 2.53
N ASN A 74 5.07 10.69 1.19
CA ASN A 74 5.70 11.80 0.47
C ASN A 74 4.69 12.79 -0.09
N LYS A 75 4.68 14.01 0.44
CA LYS A 75 3.84 15.11 -0.07
C LYS A 75 4.45 15.77 -1.32
N GLY A 76 5.64 15.37 -1.75
CA GLY A 76 6.27 15.80 -2.99
C GLY A 76 5.72 15.08 -4.22
N ALA A 77 5.87 15.72 -5.39
CA ALA A 77 5.46 15.11 -6.65
C ALA A 77 6.44 14.02 -7.07
N VAL A 78 6.02 12.76 -6.96
CA VAL A 78 6.74 11.58 -7.47
C VAL A 78 5.78 10.86 -8.41
N ASN A 79 6.21 10.70 -9.66
CA ASN A 79 5.39 10.10 -10.72
C ASN A 79 5.83 8.67 -11.07
N THR A 80 7.08 8.29 -10.78
CA THR A 80 7.61 6.94 -11.02
C THR A 80 8.36 6.43 -9.80
N LEU A 81 8.40 5.11 -9.66
CA LEU A 81 9.11 4.41 -8.58
C LEU A 81 10.25 3.55 -9.14
N ASP A 82 10.84 3.95 -10.27
CA ASP A 82 11.89 3.17 -10.96
C ASP A 82 13.14 2.94 -10.11
N PHE A 83 13.40 3.81 -9.11
CA PHE A 83 14.48 3.62 -8.15
C PHE A 83 14.34 2.35 -7.30
N LEU A 84 13.15 1.71 -7.29
CA LEU A 84 12.90 0.44 -6.62
C LEU A 84 13.39 -0.78 -7.43
N GLN A 85 13.70 -0.62 -8.72
CA GLN A 85 13.98 -1.74 -9.64
C GLN A 85 15.09 -2.68 -9.12
N GLU A 86 16.10 -2.11 -8.49
CA GLU A 86 17.28 -2.82 -8.02
C GLU A 86 17.21 -3.23 -6.54
N LEU A 87 16.02 -3.19 -5.93
CA LEU A 87 15.76 -3.52 -4.53
C LEU A 87 14.96 -4.81 -4.41
N SER A 88 15.34 -5.63 -3.43
CA SER A 88 14.62 -6.87 -3.07
C SER A 88 13.61 -6.60 -1.96
N LEU A 89 12.69 -5.66 -2.17
CA LEU A 89 11.69 -5.29 -1.17
C LEU A 89 10.69 -6.43 -0.94
N GLU A 90 10.42 -6.72 0.33
CA GLU A 90 9.36 -7.63 0.77
C GLU A 90 8.09 -6.87 1.18
N THR A 91 8.25 -5.65 1.69
CA THR A 91 7.15 -4.79 2.12
C THR A 91 7.31 -3.38 1.58
N LEU A 92 6.26 -2.89 0.93
CA LEU A 92 6.18 -1.52 0.43
C LEU A 92 4.92 -0.84 0.95
N LYS A 93 5.08 0.33 1.56
CA LYS A 93 3.96 1.18 2.01
C LYS A 93 4.06 2.55 1.38
N LEU A 94 2.99 2.97 0.71
CA LEU A 94 2.89 4.27 0.06
C LEU A 94 1.70 5.05 0.63
N GLU A 95 1.96 6.22 1.18
CA GLU A 95 0.96 7.06 1.80
C GLU A 95 1.02 8.49 1.24
N SER A 96 -0.14 9.11 1.05
CA SER A 96 -0.27 10.56 0.83
C SER A 96 0.61 11.13 -0.28
N PHE A 97 0.83 10.35 -1.35
CA PHE A 97 1.59 10.79 -2.52
C PHE A 97 0.83 11.89 -3.28
N THR A 98 1.48 13.03 -3.51
CA THR A 98 0.96 14.04 -4.45
C THR A 98 1.37 13.70 -5.88
N SER A 99 0.86 12.59 -6.40
CA SER A 99 1.08 12.30 -7.82
C SER A 99 0.41 13.37 -8.68
N LYS A 100 1.13 13.90 -9.68
CA LYS A 100 0.50 14.75 -10.69
C LYS A 100 -0.33 13.92 -11.67
N ILE A 101 -0.08 12.62 -11.71
CA ILE A 101 -0.61 11.64 -12.65
C ILE A 101 -1.66 10.77 -11.92
N ASP A 102 -2.58 10.20 -12.67
CA ASP A 102 -3.64 9.30 -12.19
C ASP A 102 -3.21 7.83 -12.03
N HIS A 103 -1.97 7.52 -12.41
CA HIS A 103 -1.33 6.24 -12.25
C HIS A 103 0.07 6.40 -11.63
N LEU A 104 0.57 5.29 -11.06
CA LEU A 104 1.95 5.13 -10.65
C LEU A 104 2.56 4.00 -11.48
N THR A 105 3.74 4.26 -12.04
CA THR A 105 4.52 3.21 -12.70
C THR A 105 5.45 2.58 -11.67
N PHE A 106 5.38 1.25 -11.55
CA PHE A 106 6.23 0.44 -10.70
C PHE A 106 7.15 -0.42 -11.56
N PRO A 107 8.41 -0.64 -11.16
CA PRO A 107 9.19 -1.75 -11.68
C PRO A 107 8.61 -3.07 -11.15
N VAL A 108 8.96 -4.18 -11.80
CA VAL A 108 8.63 -5.52 -11.29
C VAL A 108 9.41 -5.76 -10.00
N LEU A 109 8.70 -6.10 -8.92
CA LEU A 109 9.27 -6.36 -7.59
C LEU A 109 9.04 -7.83 -7.19
N PRO A 110 9.89 -8.78 -7.64
CA PRO A 110 9.64 -10.22 -7.50
C PRO A 110 9.66 -10.71 -6.04
N SER A 111 10.31 -9.96 -5.15
CA SER A 111 10.37 -10.26 -3.72
C SER A 111 9.20 -9.65 -2.93
N LEU A 112 8.34 -8.83 -3.55
CA LEU A 112 7.30 -8.12 -2.83
C LEU A 112 6.23 -9.11 -2.33
N ARG A 113 5.96 -9.08 -1.03
CA ARG A 113 4.95 -9.91 -0.35
C ARG A 113 3.82 -9.08 0.23
N ASN A 114 4.09 -7.83 0.61
CA ASN A 114 3.10 -6.97 1.24
C ASN A 114 3.13 -5.58 0.59
N VAL A 115 1.95 -5.11 0.18
CA VAL A 115 1.78 -3.75 -0.35
C VAL A 115 0.63 -3.05 0.38
N GLU A 116 0.89 -1.82 0.80
CA GLU A 116 -0.10 -0.92 1.39
C GLU A 116 -0.08 0.40 0.63
N ILE A 117 -1.23 0.84 0.14
CA ILE A 117 -1.36 2.10 -0.58
C ILE A 117 -2.53 2.88 0.01
N SER A 118 -2.24 4.08 0.52
CA SER A 118 -3.18 4.87 1.31
C SER A 118 -3.18 6.34 0.91
N GLY A 119 -4.37 6.93 0.77
CA GLY A 119 -4.53 8.39 0.65
C GLY A 119 -3.90 8.99 -0.60
N VAL A 120 -3.67 8.19 -1.65
CA VAL A 120 -3.12 8.66 -2.93
C VAL A 120 -4.27 9.03 -3.85
N ALA A 121 -4.85 10.22 -3.63
CA ALA A 121 -6.13 10.65 -4.18
C ALA A 121 -6.24 10.60 -5.72
N LYS A 122 -5.15 10.52 -6.48
CA LYS A 122 -5.24 10.42 -7.95
C LYS A 122 -5.19 9.00 -8.50
N ILE A 123 -4.74 8.01 -7.72
CA ILE A 123 -4.65 6.63 -8.21
C ILE A 123 -6.06 6.12 -8.49
N ASN A 124 -6.35 5.90 -9.78
CA ASN A 124 -7.60 5.32 -10.25
C ASN A 124 -7.42 3.97 -10.97
N ASP A 125 -6.22 3.72 -11.51
CA ASP A 125 -5.83 2.47 -12.13
C ASP A 125 -4.95 1.66 -11.17
N LEU A 126 -5.34 0.41 -10.96
CA LEU A 126 -4.70 -0.52 -10.04
C LEU A 126 -4.03 -1.68 -10.79
N ALA A 127 -4.04 -1.69 -12.13
CA ALA A 127 -3.54 -2.81 -12.94
C ALA A 127 -2.05 -3.13 -12.69
N PHE A 128 -1.24 -2.17 -12.23
CA PHE A 128 0.16 -2.43 -11.85
C PHE A 128 0.31 -3.48 -10.74
N LEU A 129 -0.74 -3.76 -9.96
CA LEU A 129 -0.71 -4.80 -8.92
C LEU A 129 -0.69 -6.22 -9.51
N GLU A 130 -1.10 -6.38 -10.77
CA GLU A 130 -1.08 -7.67 -11.50
C GLU A 130 0.34 -8.22 -11.68
N ASP A 131 1.34 -7.34 -11.69
CA ASP A 131 2.75 -7.68 -11.91
C ASP A 131 3.45 -8.25 -10.65
N PHE A 132 2.81 -8.18 -9.48
CA PHE A 132 3.38 -8.63 -8.21
C PHE A 132 2.99 -10.08 -7.91
N SER A 133 3.41 -11.03 -8.75
CA SER A 133 2.97 -12.44 -8.69
C SER A 133 3.24 -13.17 -7.36
N ALA A 134 4.15 -12.67 -6.53
CA ALA A 134 4.47 -13.23 -5.23
C ALA A 134 3.76 -12.52 -4.05
N ILE A 135 2.89 -11.55 -4.33
CA ILE A 135 2.19 -10.78 -3.31
C ILE A 135 1.30 -11.69 -2.46
N GLU A 136 1.36 -11.49 -1.15
CA GLU A 136 0.55 -12.23 -0.18
C GLU A 136 -0.52 -11.34 0.45
N LYS A 137 -0.23 -10.04 0.60
CA LYS A 137 -1.14 -9.09 1.24
C LYS A 137 -1.21 -7.79 0.47
N ILE A 138 -2.45 -7.37 0.18
CA ILE A 138 -2.75 -6.09 -0.44
C ILE A 138 -3.67 -5.31 0.51
N SER A 139 -3.29 -4.09 0.84
CA SER A 139 -4.12 -3.17 1.61
C SER A 139 -4.27 -1.84 0.87
N LEU A 140 -5.50 -1.51 0.49
CA LEU A 140 -5.84 -0.29 -0.24
C LEU A 140 -6.76 0.58 0.62
N PHE A 141 -6.39 1.84 0.81
CA PHE A 141 -7.10 2.79 1.66
C PHE A 141 -7.34 4.12 0.93
N GLU A 142 -8.59 4.55 0.86
CA GLU A 142 -8.98 5.88 0.35
C GLU A 142 -8.40 6.23 -1.05
N LEU A 143 -8.42 5.26 -1.97
CA LEU A 143 -8.06 5.49 -3.37
C LEU A 143 -9.29 5.83 -4.23
N ASN A 144 -9.04 6.43 -5.39
CA ASN A 144 -10.09 6.88 -6.33
C ASN A 144 -10.40 5.85 -7.43
N ALA A 145 -9.89 4.63 -7.29
CA ALA A 145 -10.18 3.53 -8.20
C ALA A 145 -11.68 3.22 -8.26
N GLN A 146 -12.19 3.09 -9.48
CA GLN A 146 -13.61 2.80 -9.74
C GLN A 146 -13.87 1.30 -9.94
N ARG A 147 -12.82 0.54 -10.23
CA ARG A 147 -12.80 -0.91 -10.42
C ARG A 147 -11.56 -1.49 -9.74
N LEU A 148 -11.62 -2.78 -9.43
CA LEU A 148 -10.44 -3.54 -9.05
C LEU A 148 -9.70 -4.00 -10.32
N PHE A 149 -8.56 -4.64 -10.13
CA PHE A 149 -7.72 -5.21 -11.19
C PHE A 149 -7.90 -6.75 -11.22
N ASP A 150 -7.33 -7.43 -12.22
CA ASP A 150 -7.43 -8.89 -12.31
C ASP A 150 -6.53 -9.59 -11.29
N PHE A 151 -7.08 -10.45 -10.45
CA PHE A 151 -6.32 -11.19 -9.43
C PHE A 151 -5.78 -12.54 -9.96
N SER A 152 -6.02 -12.88 -11.23
CA SER A 152 -5.72 -14.19 -11.80
C SER A 152 -4.24 -14.59 -11.74
N THR A 153 -3.32 -13.62 -11.69
CA THR A 153 -1.87 -13.84 -11.57
C THR A 153 -1.39 -13.97 -10.12
N LEU A 154 -2.24 -13.62 -9.13
CA LEU A 154 -1.84 -13.48 -7.73
C LEU A 154 -2.07 -14.76 -6.92
N HIS A 155 -1.42 -15.84 -7.35
CA HIS A 155 -1.59 -17.18 -6.77
C HIS A 155 -1.14 -17.32 -5.30
N GLN A 156 -0.40 -16.34 -4.77
CA GLN A 156 0.08 -16.29 -3.39
C GLN A 156 -0.76 -15.38 -2.49
N LEU A 157 -1.80 -14.74 -3.03
CA LEU A 157 -2.62 -13.80 -2.27
C LEU A 157 -3.35 -14.51 -1.13
N LYS A 158 -3.07 -14.08 0.10
CA LYS A 158 -3.68 -14.59 1.33
C LYS A 158 -4.68 -13.59 1.91
N GLU A 159 -4.47 -12.30 1.66
CA GLU A 159 -5.27 -11.25 2.28
C GLU A 159 -5.44 -10.01 1.38
N LEU A 160 -6.69 -9.59 1.21
CA LEU A 160 -7.06 -8.32 0.59
C LEU A 160 -7.83 -7.46 1.57
N ARG A 161 -7.35 -6.24 1.82
CA ARG A 161 -8.05 -5.23 2.61
C ARG A 161 -8.40 -4.04 1.74
N LEU A 162 -9.71 -3.76 1.66
CA LEU A 162 -10.26 -2.59 0.98
C LEU A 162 -10.90 -1.70 2.04
N THR A 163 -10.36 -0.52 2.27
CA THR A 163 -10.90 0.40 3.28
C THR A 163 -11.21 1.75 2.67
N ASN A 164 -12.44 2.24 2.91
CA ASN A 164 -12.90 3.55 2.43
C ASN A 164 -12.70 3.73 0.92
N MET A 165 -12.88 2.66 0.13
CA MET A 165 -12.77 2.69 -1.33
C MET A 165 -14.06 3.28 -1.93
N PHE A 166 -14.37 4.52 -1.57
CA PHE A 166 -15.67 5.13 -1.80
C PHE A 166 -16.06 5.20 -3.27
N HIS A 167 -15.09 5.33 -4.18
CA HIS A 167 -15.28 5.42 -5.62
C HIS A 167 -15.44 4.07 -6.33
N LEU A 168 -15.13 2.96 -5.64
CA LEU A 168 -15.27 1.61 -6.19
C LEU A 168 -16.75 1.29 -6.41
N LYS A 169 -17.11 0.96 -7.65
CA LYS A 169 -18.50 0.78 -8.09
C LYS A 169 -18.94 -0.68 -8.07
N ALA A 170 -18.05 -1.58 -8.45
CA ALA A 170 -18.30 -3.00 -8.56
C ALA A 170 -17.17 -3.81 -7.89
N LEU A 171 -17.46 -5.08 -7.63
CA LEU A 171 -16.55 -6.05 -7.01
C LEU A 171 -16.41 -7.31 -7.88
N SER A 172 -16.75 -7.24 -9.16
CA SER A 172 -16.74 -8.39 -10.08
C SER A 172 -15.37 -9.02 -10.22
N GLU A 173 -14.30 -8.23 -10.16
CA GLU A 173 -12.94 -8.75 -10.28
C GLU A 173 -12.55 -9.66 -9.10
N LEU A 174 -13.26 -9.61 -7.95
CA LEU A 174 -13.03 -10.57 -6.87
C LEU A 174 -13.28 -12.03 -7.31
N ALA A 175 -14.09 -12.26 -8.35
CA ALA A 175 -14.32 -13.58 -8.92
C ALA A 175 -13.08 -14.15 -9.64
N THR A 176 -12.08 -13.32 -9.96
CA THR A 176 -10.82 -13.74 -10.60
C THR A 176 -9.80 -14.29 -9.60
N VAL A 177 -10.03 -14.12 -8.29
CA VAL A 177 -9.15 -14.67 -7.26
C VAL A 177 -9.17 -16.19 -7.34
N ASN A 178 -8.01 -16.79 -7.62
CA ASN A 178 -7.85 -18.23 -7.84
C ASN A 178 -7.11 -18.96 -6.72
N ALA A 179 -6.90 -18.30 -5.58
CA ALA A 179 -6.28 -18.87 -4.39
C ALA A 179 -7.13 -18.60 -3.13
N PRO A 180 -7.04 -19.46 -2.10
CA PRO A 180 -7.67 -19.22 -0.80
C PRO A 180 -7.21 -17.90 -0.19
N ALA A 181 -8.14 -16.94 -0.06
CA ALA A 181 -7.83 -15.62 0.45
C ALA A 181 -8.91 -15.08 1.39
N LYS A 182 -8.48 -14.20 2.30
CA LYS A 182 -9.35 -13.45 3.21
C LYS A 182 -9.58 -12.06 2.68
N ILE A 183 -10.84 -11.64 2.57
CA ILE A 183 -11.22 -10.30 2.14
C ILE A 183 -11.86 -9.55 3.28
N TYR A 184 -11.33 -8.36 3.54
CA TYR A 184 -11.89 -7.42 4.49
C TYR A 184 -12.25 -6.14 3.75
N ILE A 185 -13.53 -5.79 3.74
CA ILE A 185 -14.05 -4.54 3.19
C ILE A 185 -14.54 -3.69 4.36
N ARG A 186 -13.98 -2.49 4.53
CA ARG A 186 -14.35 -1.59 5.63
C ARG A 186 -14.72 -0.22 5.07
N GLU A 187 -15.85 0.31 5.49
CA GLU A 187 -16.34 1.61 5.06
C GLU A 187 -16.77 2.43 6.27
N PHE A 188 -16.19 3.62 6.43
CA PHE A 188 -16.51 4.57 7.50
C PHE A 188 -17.12 5.84 6.89
N TYR A 189 -18.43 6.01 7.03
CA TYR A 189 -19.16 7.15 6.52
C TYR A 189 -19.39 8.16 7.65
N ILE A 190 -18.51 9.16 7.75
CA ILE A 190 -18.73 10.34 8.61
C ILE A 190 -19.21 11.48 7.72
N ASN A 191 -20.46 11.93 7.90
CA ASN A 191 -21.06 13.05 7.15
C ASN A 191 -20.97 12.93 5.62
N ARG A 192 -20.80 11.71 5.09
CA ARG A 192 -20.74 11.41 3.65
C ARG A 192 -21.97 10.62 3.24
N LYS A 193 -22.58 11.00 2.11
CA LYS A 193 -23.61 10.18 1.46
C LYS A 193 -22.97 8.90 0.92
N ILE A 194 -23.59 7.75 1.20
CA ILE A 194 -23.23 6.48 0.57
C ILE A 194 -23.52 6.62 -0.93
N LYS A 195 -22.46 6.62 -1.76
CA LYS A 195 -22.60 6.73 -3.23
C LYS A 195 -22.67 5.37 -3.90
N ASN A 196 -21.91 4.41 -3.39
CA ASN A 196 -21.88 3.04 -3.89
C ASN A 196 -22.11 2.12 -2.69
N ASP A 197 -23.18 1.34 -2.73
CA ASP A 197 -23.49 0.37 -1.68
C ASP A 197 -22.63 -0.89 -1.86
N LYS A 198 -21.60 -1.02 -1.01
CA LYS A 198 -20.67 -2.16 -1.07
C LYS A 198 -21.32 -3.46 -0.64
N LYS A 199 -22.35 -3.39 0.21
CA LYS A 199 -23.13 -4.57 0.60
C LYS A 199 -23.90 -5.11 -0.61
N GLU A 200 -24.62 -4.23 -1.31
CA GLU A 200 -25.34 -4.62 -2.54
C GLU A 200 -24.39 -5.13 -3.62
N ALA A 201 -23.27 -4.44 -3.86
CA ALA A 201 -22.27 -4.86 -4.84
C ALA A 201 -21.67 -6.23 -4.50
N LEU A 202 -21.41 -6.49 -3.22
CA LEU A 202 -20.88 -7.77 -2.75
C LEU A 202 -21.93 -8.89 -2.89
N LEU A 203 -23.19 -8.65 -2.52
CA LEU A 203 -24.28 -9.63 -2.66
C LEU A 203 -24.44 -10.11 -4.11
N LYS A 204 -24.26 -9.22 -5.10
CA LYS A 204 -24.35 -9.57 -6.54
C LYS A 204 -23.30 -10.59 -6.98
N VAL A 205 -22.08 -10.51 -6.44
CA VAL A 205 -20.95 -11.35 -6.87
C VAL A 205 -20.70 -12.52 -5.93
N LEU A 206 -21.23 -12.48 -4.71
CA LEU A 206 -21.00 -13.46 -3.64
C LEU A 206 -21.12 -14.94 -4.08
N PRO A 207 -22.09 -15.34 -4.93
CA PRO A 207 -22.20 -16.73 -5.39
C PRO A 207 -20.99 -17.25 -6.18
N GLU A 208 -20.22 -16.34 -6.79
CA GLU A 208 -19.05 -16.63 -7.61
C GLU A 208 -17.76 -16.70 -6.77
N LEU A 209 -17.79 -16.16 -5.54
CA LEU A 209 -16.63 -16.00 -4.64
C LEU A 209 -16.29 -17.28 -3.85
N LYS A 210 -16.11 -18.39 -4.58
CA LYS A 210 -15.90 -19.73 -3.99
C LYS A 210 -14.55 -19.89 -3.31
N GLN A 211 -13.50 -19.24 -3.84
CA GLN A 211 -12.13 -19.33 -3.31
C GLN A 211 -11.89 -18.46 -2.07
N LEU A 212 -12.85 -17.63 -1.66
CA LEU A 212 -12.65 -16.66 -0.60
C LEU A 212 -13.17 -17.21 0.73
N ASP A 213 -12.28 -17.79 1.54
CA ASP A 213 -12.63 -18.45 2.81
C ASP A 213 -13.30 -17.50 3.79
N VAL A 214 -12.80 -16.27 3.85
CA VAL A 214 -13.30 -15.22 4.74
C VAL A 214 -13.68 -14.02 3.91
N ILE A 215 -14.90 -13.56 4.10
CA ILE A 215 -15.36 -12.26 3.62
C ILE A 215 -15.96 -11.55 4.82
N GLU A 216 -15.38 -10.42 5.19
CA GLU A 216 -15.89 -9.53 6.24
C GLU A 216 -16.16 -8.17 5.63
N LEU A 217 -17.43 -7.75 5.68
CA LEU A 217 -17.84 -6.39 5.35
C LEU A 217 -18.15 -5.65 6.66
N SER A 218 -17.54 -4.49 6.86
CA SER A 218 -17.92 -3.59 7.94
C SER A 218 -18.33 -2.23 7.37
N ILE A 219 -19.49 -1.74 7.78
CA ILE A 219 -20.01 -0.43 7.42
C ILE A 219 -20.30 0.31 8.73
N ASN A 220 -19.51 1.35 9.02
CA ASN A 220 -19.51 2.04 10.31
C ASN A 220 -19.32 1.05 11.48
N GLN A 221 -20.35 0.82 12.28
CA GLN A 221 -20.33 -0.11 13.42
C GLN A 221 -20.91 -1.48 13.07
N GLU A 222 -21.58 -1.62 11.93
CA GLU A 222 -22.16 -2.88 11.47
C GLU A 222 -21.07 -3.77 10.86
N LYS A 223 -21.23 -5.08 11.05
CA LYS A 223 -20.33 -6.10 10.51
C LYS A 223 -21.17 -7.25 9.95
N PHE A 224 -20.76 -7.74 8.79
CA PHE A 224 -21.37 -8.84 8.08
C PHE A 224 -20.28 -9.82 7.70
N SER A 225 -20.40 -11.06 8.16
CA SER A 225 -19.57 -12.17 7.71
C SER A 225 -20.08 -12.71 6.38
N LYS A 226 -19.28 -13.59 5.75
CA LYS A 226 -19.67 -14.33 4.55
C LYS A 226 -21.00 -15.07 4.75
N ASP A 227 -21.19 -15.70 5.91
CA ASP A 227 -22.39 -16.47 6.22
C ASP A 227 -23.62 -15.58 6.40
N ASP A 228 -23.46 -14.42 7.03
CA ASP A 228 -24.55 -13.43 7.15
C ASP A 228 -25.02 -12.98 5.76
N LEU A 229 -24.07 -12.66 4.87
CA LEU A 229 -24.35 -12.20 3.51
C LEU A 229 -24.98 -13.31 2.65
N LEU A 230 -24.53 -14.56 2.79
CA LEU A 230 -25.15 -15.71 2.12
C LEU A 230 -26.57 -15.97 2.64
N GLY A 231 -26.82 -15.74 3.92
CA GLY A 231 -28.16 -15.81 4.52
C GLY A 231 -29.13 -14.80 3.91
N MET A 232 -28.66 -13.60 3.58
CA MET A 232 -29.47 -12.54 2.94
C MET A 232 -29.89 -12.88 1.50
N LEU A 233 -29.13 -13.70 0.76
CA LEU A 233 -29.49 -14.13 -0.60
C LEU A 233 -30.62 -15.17 -0.62
N ARG A 234 -30.93 -15.78 0.53
CA ARG A 234 -31.93 -16.86 0.66
C ARG A 234 -33.31 -16.35 1.10
N GLN A 235 -33.43 -15.06 1.39
CA GLN A 235 -34.67 -14.38 1.82
C GLN A 235 -35.30 -13.65 0.63
#